data_AF-A0A940BZQ3-F1
#
_entry.id   AF-A0A940BZQ3-F1
#
_cell.length_a   1.000
_cell.length_b   1.000
_cell.length_c   1.000
_cell.angle_alpha   90.00
_cell.angle_beta   90.00
_cell.angle_gamma   90.00
#
_symmetry.space_group_name_H-M   'P 1'
#
loop_
_entity.id
_entity.type
_entity.pdbx_description
1 polymer ?
#
loop_
_entity_poly.entity_id
_entity_poly.type
_entity_poly.pdbx_seq_one_letter_code
_entity_poly.pdbx_strand_id
1 'polypeptide(L)'
;MKTTEKEKYINCKKEEVIRKLPEDLWCDWLEHASDEDKADETFMKKIVLRRGECLKFAPDPLRSDRDVILKVVKNSPSAFVYASVGLQNDRKFVKQAVNRNAEVIKYVNDGFRNDKGIALLAVRQDGGNLAFLSEAMQNDADVIEASLGGNLYNLRYAPEKVRDNKETAVRALSRHGQLLEFVTERLRADRDAVTAAVGSSWNALGFASEDLRDDRDVVLAAVRHDGYALQFASDRLKDDKEIVLTAIETYEGNVLCYASERLRDDKETVLAAVRRSEYSIGSASEQLRHDKDVIRAVLDAFPGQFENLPEDVQEDLDVILFGLESVVKHLPDPENYSFFEDSTSEYYADYDQAAEDFLDILESIPREVLREDSELNDRVCRLAVEMDNAYYEGEYPYQDVDFRIVGMVEDLYEEKDIPLRPVLKDAIDALRRKSEEKRNEKYKHLDTENRLFYQNLDLYERIVGRSVTAENGKEREREYLRPDGGFVKNCMLSFVKDLVYAQQGLYHDCALWKDDGYAVDLDKAYEEISSRLSSEIKVVRNACEYYYSENVTVDVTGDIHLILVRTVPLKIIEIWVNKHDSEHEHGKWLAPDRLGEFCDMVEHIVSVYGTYEKIAEQRAAKLREKFGL
;
A
#
# COMPACT_ATOMS: atom_id res chain seq x y z
N MET A 1 -41.13 36.46 20.90
CA MET A 1 -42.43 35.98 21.42
C MET A 1 -43.44 37.12 21.35
N LYS A 2 -44.65 36.85 20.84
CA LYS A 2 -45.75 37.84 20.81
C LYS A 2 -46.21 38.11 22.25
N THR A 3 -46.63 39.35 22.54
CA THR A 3 -47.00 39.84 23.87
C THR A 3 -48.01 38.95 24.61
N THR A 4 -48.87 38.25 23.87
CA THR A 4 -49.90 37.32 24.36
C THR A 4 -49.38 35.95 24.84
N GLU A 5 -48.17 35.54 24.47
CA GLU A 5 -47.54 34.31 25.01
C GLU A 5 -46.89 34.57 26.37
N LYS A 6 -46.26 35.73 26.57
CA LYS A 6 -45.64 36.10 27.85
C LYS A 6 -46.65 36.15 29.01
N GLU A 7 -47.87 36.63 28.76
CA GLU A 7 -48.96 36.68 29.75
C GLU A 7 -49.41 35.28 30.23
N LYS A 8 -49.31 34.25 29.38
CA LYS A 8 -49.66 32.87 29.77
C LYS A 8 -48.66 32.28 30.74
N TYR A 9 -47.38 32.63 30.62
CA TYR A 9 -46.33 32.09 31.47
C TYR A 9 -46.28 32.77 32.83
N ILE A 10 -46.51 34.09 32.90
CA ILE A 10 -46.55 34.85 34.17
C ILE A 10 -47.62 34.30 35.13
N ASN A 11 -48.75 33.80 34.60
CA ASN A 11 -49.83 33.23 35.40
C ASN A 11 -49.65 31.75 35.77
N CYS A 12 -48.49 31.15 35.46
CA CYS A 12 -48.18 29.77 35.85
C CYS A 12 -48.04 29.67 37.37
N LYS A 13 -48.70 28.70 38.00
CA LYS A 13 -48.57 28.46 39.45
C LYS A 13 -47.18 27.90 39.77
N LYS A 14 -46.65 28.25 40.96
CA LYS A 14 -45.32 27.81 41.44
C LYS A 14 -45.07 26.30 41.24
N GLU A 15 -46.05 25.47 41.56
CA GLU A 15 -45.93 24.00 41.47
C GLU A 15 -45.75 23.49 40.04
N GLU A 16 -46.16 24.31 39.06
CA GLU A 16 -46.11 23.96 37.65
C GLU A 16 -44.89 24.52 36.92
N VAL A 17 -44.21 25.52 37.47
CA VAL A 17 -43.06 26.21 36.85
C VAL A 17 -42.00 25.22 36.38
N ILE A 18 -41.50 24.38 37.29
CA ILE A 18 -40.42 23.42 36.99
C ILE A 18 -40.85 22.35 35.97
N ARG A 19 -42.16 22.06 35.90
CA ARG A 19 -42.73 21.00 35.06
C ARG A 19 -43.17 21.48 33.67
N LYS A 20 -43.69 22.70 33.57
CA LYS A 20 -44.37 23.23 32.38
C LYS A 20 -43.62 24.36 31.69
N LEU A 21 -42.76 25.10 32.39
CA LEU A 21 -42.01 26.21 31.80
C LEU A 21 -40.61 25.75 31.38
N PRO A 22 -40.20 26.05 30.13
CA PRO A 22 -38.79 26.01 29.72
C PRO A 22 -37.87 26.79 30.67
N GLU A 23 -36.65 26.27 30.90
CA GLU A 23 -35.71 26.87 31.87
C GLU A 23 -35.37 28.32 31.54
N ASP A 24 -35.30 28.68 30.26
CA ASP A 24 -35.02 30.02 29.74
C ASP A 24 -36.11 31.07 30.08
N LEU A 25 -37.29 30.64 30.51
CA LEU A 25 -38.36 31.52 30.97
C LEU A 25 -38.45 31.67 32.50
N TRP A 26 -37.64 30.93 33.27
CA TRP A 26 -37.75 30.95 34.73
C TRP A 26 -37.37 32.29 35.37
N CYS A 27 -36.39 33.01 34.81
CA CYS A 27 -36.07 34.36 35.27
C CYS A 27 -37.24 35.34 35.03
N ASP A 28 -37.87 35.28 33.86
CA ASP A 28 -39.00 36.13 33.49
C ASP A 28 -40.22 35.86 34.40
N TRP A 29 -40.46 34.60 34.74
CA TRP A 29 -41.49 34.22 35.70
C TRP A 29 -41.18 34.77 37.10
N LEU A 30 -39.95 34.54 37.59
CA LEU A 30 -39.53 35.01 38.91
C LEU A 30 -39.57 36.53 39.05
N GLU A 31 -39.41 37.29 37.98
CA GLU A 31 -39.56 38.75 38.01
C GLU A 31 -40.95 39.18 38.50
N HIS A 32 -41.98 38.40 38.16
CA HIS A 32 -43.39 38.68 38.47
C HIS A 32 -43.94 37.82 39.62
N ALA A 33 -43.17 36.84 40.11
CA ALA A 33 -43.58 35.95 41.18
C ALA A 33 -43.76 36.69 42.52
N SER A 34 -44.65 36.16 43.37
CA SER A 34 -44.91 36.71 44.69
C SER A 34 -43.68 36.61 45.61
N ASP A 35 -43.58 37.49 46.60
CA ASP A 35 -42.49 37.43 47.58
C ASP A 35 -42.53 36.14 48.41
N GLU A 36 -43.73 35.57 48.62
CA GLU A 36 -43.91 34.27 49.27
C GLU A 36 -43.30 33.13 48.45
N ASP A 37 -43.51 33.13 47.13
CA ASP A 37 -42.93 32.13 46.22
C ASP A 37 -41.40 32.27 46.13
N LYS A 38 -40.89 33.50 46.13
CA LYS A 38 -39.44 33.78 46.18
C LYS A 38 -38.83 33.42 47.53
N ALA A 39 -39.58 33.50 48.62
CA ALA A 39 -39.11 33.14 49.96
C ALA A 39 -39.08 31.61 50.20
N ASP A 40 -39.75 30.81 49.38
CA ASP A 40 -39.72 29.34 49.45
C ASP A 40 -38.34 28.81 49.05
N GLU A 41 -37.48 28.56 50.05
CA GLU A 41 -36.13 28.06 49.85
C GLU A 41 -36.08 26.71 49.13
N THR A 42 -37.04 25.82 49.36
CA THR A 42 -37.03 24.49 48.75
C THR A 42 -37.31 24.59 47.26
N PHE A 43 -38.27 25.43 46.89
CA PHE A 43 -38.57 25.74 45.49
C PHE A 43 -37.42 26.48 44.82
N MET A 44 -36.94 27.57 45.43
CA MET A 44 -35.86 28.39 44.87
C MET A 44 -34.57 27.60 44.70
N LYS A 45 -34.22 26.72 45.64
CA LYS A 45 -33.04 25.85 45.52
C LYS A 45 -33.10 24.94 44.29
N LYS A 46 -34.28 24.40 43.95
CA LYS A 46 -34.46 23.58 42.73
C LYS A 46 -34.27 24.40 41.45
N ILE A 47 -34.75 25.64 41.45
CA ILE A 47 -34.61 26.54 40.30
C ILE A 47 -33.14 26.93 40.10
N VAL A 48 -32.49 27.48 41.13
CA VAL A 48 -31.13 28.05 40.97
C VAL A 48 -30.09 27.01 40.62
N LEU A 49 -30.25 25.76 41.07
CA LEU A 49 -29.32 24.66 40.75
C LEU A 49 -29.40 24.21 39.29
N ARG A 50 -30.51 24.45 38.60
CA ARG A 50 -30.66 24.19 37.15
C ARG A 50 -30.33 25.43 36.33
N ARG A 51 -30.74 26.62 36.81
CA ARG A 51 -30.45 27.90 36.16
C ARG A 51 -29.87 28.92 37.14
N GLY A 52 -28.56 29.11 37.09
CA GLY A 52 -27.84 29.97 38.04
C GLY A 52 -28.24 31.44 38.01
N GLU A 53 -28.67 31.97 36.86
CA GLU A 53 -29.14 33.36 36.72
C GLU A 53 -30.32 33.71 37.63
N CYS A 54 -31.14 32.70 37.98
CA CYS A 54 -32.29 32.88 38.87
C CYS A 54 -31.88 33.21 40.32
N LEU A 55 -30.60 33.04 40.67
CA LEU A 55 -30.08 33.36 42.00
C LEU A 55 -30.31 34.82 42.40
N LYS A 56 -30.42 35.73 41.43
CA LYS A 56 -30.74 37.15 41.68
C LYS A 56 -32.07 37.37 42.41
N PHE A 57 -32.99 36.41 42.32
CA PHE A 57 -34.29 36.45 42.98
C PHE A 57 -34.34 35.61 44.27
N ALA A 58 -33.27 34.89 44.60
CA ALA A 58 -33.25 33.98 45.73
C ALA A 58 -33.20 34.74 47.08
N PRO A 59 -33.77 34.16 48.15
CA PRO A 59 -33.73 34.75 49.48
C PRO A 59 -32.30 34.70 50.05
N ASP A 60 -32.01 35.56 51.03
CA ASP A 60 -30.67 35.71 51.62
C ASP A 60 -30.05 34.40 52.14
N PRO A 61 -30.79 33.47 52.76
CA PRO A 61 -30.24 32.18 53.20
C PRO A 61 -29.64 31.38 52.04
N LEU A 62 -30.31 31.33 50.89
CA LEU A 62 -29.80 30.62 49.70
C LEU A 62 -28.64 31.38 49.03
N ARG A 63 -28.68 32.72 49.00
CA ARG A 63 -27.55 33.52 48.50
C ARG A 63 -26.31 33.43 49.40
N SER A 64 -26.48 33.01 50.65
CA SER A 64 -25.41 32.80 51.64
C SER A 64 -25.02 31.33 51.84
N ASP A 65 -25.72 30.39 51.22
CA ASP A 65 -25.44 28.95 51.30
C ASP A 65 -24.22 28.62 50.40
N ARG A 66 -23.07 28.40 51.03
CA ARG A 66 -21.79 28.12 50.36
C ARG A 66 -21.90 26.95 49.38
N ASP A 67 -22.60 25.88 49.75
CA ASP A 67 -22.69 24.67 48.94
C ASP A 67 -23.59 24.86 47.72
N VAL A 68 -24.68 25.62 47.89
CA VAL A 68 -25.55 26.00 46.76
C VAL A 68 -24.77 26.87 45.78
N ILE A 69 -24.11 27.92 46.26
CA ILE A 69 -23.36 28.83 45.39
C ILE A 69 -22.25 28.09 44.63
N LEU A 70 -21.45 27.24 45.30
CA LEU A 70 -20.40 26.47 44.62
C LEU A 70 -20.93 25.51 43.54
N LYS A 71 -22.13 24.93 43.74
CA LYS A 71 -22.79 24.10 42.72
C LYS A 71 -23.28 24.94 41.55
N VAL A 72 -23.86 26.10 41.83
CA VAL A 72 -24.38 27.01 40.80
C VAL A 72 -23.25 27.55 39.91
N VAL A 73 -22.17 28.07 40.50
CA VAL A 73 -21.10 28.72 39.72
C VAL A 73 -20.29 27.75 38.86
N LYS A 74 -20.35 26.45 39.15
CA LYS A 74 -19.71 25.41 38.33
C LYS A 74 -20.17 25.50 36.86
N ASN A 75 -21.47 25.67 36.64
CA ASN A 75 -22.08 25.73 35.30
C ASN A 75 -22.53 27.14 34.90
N SER A 76 -22.62 28.07 35.85
CA SER A 76 -23.08 29.44 35.62
C SER A 76 -22.20 30.43 36.38
N PRO A 77 -20.97 30.70 35.92
CA PRO A 77 -20.00 31.54 36.64
C PRO A 77 -20.51 32.95 36.89
N SER A 78 -21.35 33.50 35.99
CA SER A 78 -21.98 34.81 36.12
C SER A 78 -22.88 34.95 37.36
N ALA A 79 -23.42 33.83 37.86
CA ALA A 79 -24.28 33.85 39.04
C ALA A 79 -23.53 34.25 40.33
N PHE A 80 -22.19 34.22 40.33
CA PHE A 80 -21.38 34.63 41.48
C PHE A 80 -21.72 36.05 41.96
N VAL A 81 -22.07 36.97 41.05
CA VAL A 81 -22.45 38.36 41.38
C VAL A 81 -23.69 38.47 42.27
N TYR A 82 -24.49 37.39 42.36
CA TYR A 82 -25.71 37.33 43.17
C TYR A 82 -25.50 36.60 44.50
N ALA A 83 -24.30 36.06 44.79
CA ALA A 83 -23.99 35.54 46.11
C ALA A 83 -24.06 36.65 47.16
N SER A 84 -24.18 36.32 48.44
CA SER A 84 -24.21 37.35 49.49
C SER A 84 -22.90 38.12 49.54
N VAL A 85 -22.96 39.39 49.93
CA VAL A 85 -21.79 40.29 50.04
C VAL A 85 -20.70 39.68 50.93
N GLY A 86 -21.09 38.93 51.97
CA GLY A 86 -20.16 38.20 52.83
C GLY A 86 -19.37 37.13 52.09
N LEU A 87 -20.02 36.35 51.21
CA LEU A 87 -19.36 35.34 50.39
C LEU A 87 -18.52 35.95 49.27
N GLN A 88 -19.01 37.00 48.62
CA GLN A 88 -18.27 37.70 47.56
C GLN A 88 -16.95 38.31 48.07
N ASN A 89 -16.88 38.66 49.35
CA ASN A 89 -15.69 39.21 50.00
C ASN A 89 -14.89 38.20 50.83
N ASP A 90 -15.32 36.94 50.90
CA ASP A 90 -14.58 35.88 51.57
C ASP A 90 -13.54 35.29 50.62
N ARG A 91 -12.27 35.68 50.81
CA ARG A 91 -11.14 35.19 50.02
C ARG A 91 -11.09 33.67 49.91
N LYS A 92 -11.37 32.92 50.99
CA LYS A 92 -11.33 31.45 50.97
C LYS A 92 -12.45 30.91 50.10
N PHE A 93 -13.63 31.53 50.17
CA PHE A 93 -14.77 31.17 49.34
C PHE A 93 -14.53 31.47 47.86
N VAL A 94 -14.05 32.67 47.54
CA VAL A 94 -13.68 33.07 46.18
C VAL A 94 -12.69 32.08 45.57
N LYS A 95 -11.66 31.71 46.35
CA LYS A 95 -10.67 30.70 45.93
C LYS A 95 -11.33 29.36 45.60
N GLN A 96 -12.29 28.90 46.40
CA GLN A 96 -13.04 27.67 46.14
C GLN A 96 -13.91 27.80 44.87
N ALA A 97 -14.57 28.94 44.66
CA ALA A 97 -15.40 29.20 43.50
C ALA A 97 -14.59 29.21 42.19
N VAL A 98 -13.47 29.93 42.16
CA VAL A 98 -12.53 29.97 41.02
C VAL A 98 -11.93 28.58 40.75
N ASN A 99 -11.69 27.78 41.80
CA ASN A 99 -11.24 26.39 41.64
C ASN A 99 -12.34 25.44 41.12
N ARG A 100 -13.62 25.84 41.18
CA ARG A 100 -14.72 25.08 40.56
C ARG A 100 -14.90 25.43 39.10
N ASN A 101 -14.71 26.71 38.76
CA ASN A 101 -14.74 27.22 37.40
C ASN A 101 -13.91 28.51 37.34
N ALA A 102 -12.85 28.51 36.53
CA ALA A 102 -11.92 29.62 36.44
C ALA A 102 -12.57 30.92 35.93
N GLU A 103 -13.61 30.83 35.09
CA GLU A 103 -14.33 31.99 34.54
C GLU A 103 -15.03 32.82 35.63
N VAL A 104 -15.21 32.28 36.84
CA VAL A 104 -15.71 33.04 37.98
C VAL A 104 -14.87 34.30 38.23
N ILE A 105 -13.57 34.29 37.87
CA ILE A 105 -12.68 35.46 37.98
C ILE A 105 -13.21 36.71 37.26
N LYS A 106 -14.02 36.53 36.20
CA LYS A 106 -14.69 37.63 35.49
C LYS A 106 -15.73 38.34 36.36
N TYR A 107 -16.22 37.71 37.42
CA TYR A 107 -17.36 38.17 38.21
C TYR A 107 -17.01 38.48 39.68
N VAL A 108 -15.74 38.29 40.09
CA VAL A 108 -15.28 38.68 41.44
C VAL A 108 -14.95 40.17 41.51
N ASN A 109 -14.92 40.70 42.74
CA ASN A 109 -14.51 42.09 42.99
C ASN A 109 -13.05 42.34 42.57
N ASP A 110 -12.73 43.58 42.18
CA ASP A 110 -11.41 43.96 41.66
C ASP A 110 -10.25 43.63 42.60
N GLY A 111 -10.48 43.67 43.92
CA GLY A 111 -9.48 43.25 44.91
C GLY A 111 -9.00 41.81 44.71
N PHE A 112 -9.87 40.89 44.26
CA PHE A 112 -9.50 39.50 43.99
C PHE A 112 -8.92 39.30 42.59
N ARG A 113 -9.25 40.15 41.62
CA ARG A 113 -8.55 40.22 40.33
C ARG A 113 -7.10 40.71 40.46
N ASN A 114 -6.75 41.30 41.61
CA ASN A 114 -5.39 41.68 41.99
C ASN A 114 -4.73 40.69 42.99
N ASP A 115 -5.41 39.61 43.37
CA ASP A 115 -4.84 38.61 44.28
C ASP A 115 -4.04 37.56 43.49
N LYS A 116 -2.73 37.59 43.64
CA LYS A 116 -1.80 36.66 42.95
C LYS A 116 -2.15 35.18 43.14
N GLY A 117 -2.60 34.78 44.33
CA GLY A 117 -2.93 33.39 44.62
C GLY A 117 -4.20 32.92 43.91
N ILE A 118 -5.16 33.82 43.69
CA ILE A 118 -6.40 33.54 42.93
C ILE A 118 -6.12 33.65 41.43
N ALA A 119 -5.34 34.65 41.01
CA ALA A 119 -4.88 34.81 39.63
C ALA A 119 -4.19 33.53 39.11
N LEU A 120 -3.22 33.01 39.85
CA LEU A 120 -2.53 31.75 39.50
C LEU A 120 -3.47 30.56 39.37
N LEU A 121 -4.55 30.48 40.16
CA LEU A 121 -5.53 29.40 40.04
C LEU A 121 -6.40 29.52 38.79
N ALA A 122 -6.77 30.75 38.43
CA ALA A 122 -7.58 31.00 37.23
C ALA A 122 -6.79 30.69 35.97
N VAL A 123 -5.59 31.28 35.83
CA VAL A 123 -4.80 31.19 34.60
C VAL A 123 -4.20 29.81 34.34
N ARG A 124 -3.99 28.99 35.39
CA ARG A 124 -3.52 27.60 35.22
C ARG A 124 -4.60 26.66 34.68
N GLN A 125 -5.86 26.96 34.95
CA GLN A 125 -6.97 26.18 34.40
C GLN A 125 -7.26 26.60 32.97
N ASP A 126 -7.25 27.91 32.71
CA ASP A 126 -7.41 28.49 31.38
C ASP A 126 -6.68 29.84 31.32
N GLY A 127 -5.63 29.91 30.50
CA GLY A 127 -4.76 31.08 30.35
C GLY A 127 -5.48 32.30 29.78
N GLY A 128 -6.61 32.12 29.07
CA GLY A 128 -7.45 33.22 28.59
C GLY A 128 -7.99 34.10 29.71
N ASN A 129 -8.04 33.57 30.95
CA ASN A 129 -8.46 34.33 32.12
C ASN A 129 -7.49 35.45 32.52
N LEU A 130 -6.28 35.49 31.97
CA LEU A 130 -5.33 36.59 32.16
C LEU A 130 -5.98 37.94 31.81
N ALA A 131 -6.81 37.98 30.77
CA ALA A 131 -7.47 39.19 30.29
C ALA A 131 -8.46 39.80 31.31
N PHE A 132 -8.94 39.02 32.29
CA PHE A 132 -9.88 39.47 33.32
C PHE A 132 -9.20 39.88 34.63
N LEU A 133 -7.89 39.72 34.74
CA LEU A 133 -7.13 40.13 35.92
C LEU A 133 -6.83 41.63 35.90
N SER A 134 -6.44 42.17 37.05
CA SER A 134 -5.97 43.55 37.16
C SER A 134 -4.71 43.78 36.32
N GLU A 135 -4.44 45.04 35.95
CA GLU A 135 -3.22 45.41 35.21
C GLU A 135 -1.93 44.92 35.91
N ALA A 136 -1.89 44.99 37.24
CA ALA A 136 -0.73 44.51 37.99
C ALA A 136 -0.51 42.99 37.82
N MET A 137 -1.58 42.19 37.86
CA MET A 137 -1.50 40.74 37.66
C MET A 137 -1.29 40.35 36.20
N GLN A 138 -1.82 41.13 35.27
CA GLN A 138 -1.55 41.00 33.84
C GLN A 138 -0.06 41.21 33.50
N ASN A 139 0.67 41.92 34.37
CA ASN A 139 2.11 42.18 34.24
C ASN A 139 2.97 41.39 35.24
N ASP A 140 2.39 40.51 36.06
CA ASP A 140 3.14 39.70 37.03
C ASP A 140 3.76 38.50 36.33
N ALA A 141 5.09 38.35 36.45
CA ALA A 141 5.86 37.33 35.74
C ALA A 141 5.38 35.90 36.03
N ASP A 142 5.06 35.59 37.29
CA ASP A 142 4.64 34.23 37.67
C ASP A 142 3.22 33.93 37.15
N VAL A 143 2.35 34.94 37.14
CA VAL A 143 0.99 34.82 36.59
C VAL A 143 1.04 34.61 35.08
N ILE A 144 1.88 35.38 34.38
CA ILE A 144 2.10 35.23 32.93
C ILE A 144 2.63 33.82 32.64
N GLU A 145 3.70 33.39 33.31
CA GLU A 145 4.28 32.06 33.10
C GLU A 145 3.26 30.95 33.36
N ALA A 146 2.48 31.09 34.44
CA ALA A 146 1.39 30.16 34.75
C ALA A 146 0.27 30.16 33.71
N SER A 147 -0.05 31.30 33.09
CA SER A 147 -1.06 31.39 32.02
C SER A 147 -0.65 30.71 30.73
N LEU A 148 0.67 30.58 30.51
CA LEU A 148 1.21 29.86 29.36
C LEU A 148 1.06 28.35 29.53
N GLY A 149 0.93 27.83 30.77
CA GLY A 149 0.28 26.54 31.09
C GLY A 149 0.58 25.32 30.20
N GLY A 150 1.75 25.26 29.56
CA GLY A 150 2.06 24.28 28.50
C GLY A 150 1.37 24.53 27.14
N ASN A 151 0.38 25.42 27.06
CA ASN A 151 -0.24 25.89 25.81
C ASN A 151 0.21 27.33 25.50
N LEU A 152 1.32 27.43 24.79
CA LEU A 152 1.96 28.71 24.50
C LEU A 152 1.18 29.59 23.51
N TYR A 153 0.15 29.06 22.83
CA TYR A 153 -0.79 29.87 22.03
C TYR A 153 -1.53 30.92 22.87
N ASN A 154 -1.54 30.78 24.20
CA ASN A 154 -2.10 31.78 25.12
C ASN A 154 -1.34 33.12 25.09
N LEU A 155 -0.12 33.17 24.55
CA LEU A 155 0.64 34.42 24.37
C LEU A 155 -0.16 35.45 23.56
N ARG A 156 -1.04 35.01 22.64
CA ARG A 156 -1.91 35.90 21.86
C ARG A 156 -2.83 36.79 22.71
N TYR A 157 -3.18 36.34 23.91
CA TYR A 157 -4.07 37.06 24.83
C TYR A 157 -3.31 37.87 25.88
N ALA A 158 -1.97 37.73 25.91
CA ALA A 158 -1.15 38.49 26.83
C ALA A 158 -1.17 39.99 26.45
N PRO A 159 -1.14 40.89 27.46
CA PRO A 159 -1.00 42.31 27.21
C PRO A 159 0.23 42.61 26.35
N GLU A 160 0.17 43.68 25.57
CA GLU A 160 1.26 44.06 24.66
C GLU A 160 2.61 44.17 25.38
N LYS A 161 2.64 44.76 26.57
CA LYS A 161 3.87 44.88 27.39
C LYS A 161 4.53 43.53 27.71
N VAL A 162 3.74 42.46 27.82
CA VAL A 162 4.22 41.10 28.04
C VAL A 162 4.75 40.51 26.73
N ARG A 163 3.98 40.70 25.65
CA ARG A 163 4.36 40.29 24.29
C ARG A 163 5.57 41.05 23.75
N ASP A 164 5.91 42.18 24.36
CA ASP A 164 7.06 43.01 24.03
C ASP A 164 8.26 42.75 24.97
N ASN A 165 8.13 41.90 26.00
CA ASN A 165 9.24 41.59 26.89
C ASN A 165 10.26 40.67 26.18
N LYS A 166 11.38 41.25 25.75
CA LYS A 166 12.45 40.54 25.01
C LYS A 166 13.01 39.34 25.79
N GLU A 167 13.31 39.47 27.08
CA GLU A 167 13.97 38.41 27.85
C GLU A 167 13.06 37.18 27.99
N THR A 168 11.79 37.40 28.33
CA THR A 168 10.78 36.33 28.42
C THR A 168 10.48 35.75 27.03
N ALA A 169 10.35 36.59 26.00
CA ALA A 169 10.06 36.17 24.64
C ALA A 169 11.17 35.29 24.06
N VAL A 170 12.44 35.70 24.14
CA VAL A 170 13.58 34.92 23.61
C VAL A 170 13.64 33.52 24.23
N ARG A 171 13.42 33.41 25.55
CA ARG A 171 13.38 32.12 26.25
C ARG A 171 12.25 31.21 25.75
N ALA A 172 11.07 31.78 25.47
CA ALA A 172 9.94 31.05 24.93
C ALA A 172 10.15 30.65 23.47
N LEU A 173 10.63 31.59 22.64
CA LEU A 173 10.92 31.40 21.21
C LEU A 173 12.00 30.34 20.98
N SER A 174 13.00 30.24 21.86
CA SER A 174 14.04 29.22 21.79
C SER A 174 13.50 27.79 21.97
N ARG A 175 12.30 27.62 22.52
CA ARG A 175 11.64 26.31 22.70
C ARG A 175 10.55 26.09 21.67
N HIS A 176 9.88 27.16 21.23
CA HIS A 176 8.73 27.15 20.34
C HIS A 176 8.74 28.38 19.43
N GLY A 177 9.37 28.27 18.27
CA GLY A 177 9.60 29.40 17.36
C GLY A 177 8.33 30.02 16.78
N GLN A 178 7.26 29.22 16.63
CA GLN A 178 5.96 29.66 16.12
C GLN A 178 5.31 30.78 16.95
N LEU A 179 5.76 30.97 18.20
CA LEU A 179 5.30 32.07 19.04
C LEU A 179 5.69 33.46 18.53
N LEU A 180 6.60 33.52 17.55
CA LEU A 180 6.98 34.77 16.90
C LEU A 180 5.76 35.48 16.27
N GLU A 181 4.74 34.73 15.85
CA GLU A 181 3.46 35.28 15.37
C GLU A 181 2.80 36.20 16.41
N PHE A 182 2.88 35.82 17.69
CA PHE A 182 2.12 36.46 18.74
C PHE A 182 2.87 37.59 19.43
N VAL A 183 4.18 37.73 19.27
CA VAL A 183 4.94 38.87 19.83
C VAL A 183 4.68 40.16 19.04
N THR A 184 5.10 41.29 19.61
CA THR A 184 4.97 42.61 18.97
C THR A 184 5.80 42.70 17.68
N GLU A 185 5.40 43.60 16.77
CA GLU A 185 6.18 43.92 15.56
C GLU A 185 7.64 44.26 15.88
N ARG A 186 7.86 44.98 17.00
CA ARG A 186 9.19 45.31 17.48
C ARG A 186 10.05 44.07 17.72
N LEU A 187 9.49 43.01 18.30
CA LEU A 187 10.21 41.75 18.53
C LEU A 187 10.27 40.87 17.28
N ARG A 188 9.31 40.96 16.35
CA ARG A 188 9.42 40.32 15.02
C ARG A 188 10.49 40.97 14.14
N ALA A 189 10.89 42.19 14.47
CA ALA A 189 12.05 42.89 13.90
C ALA A 189 13.30 42.81 14.79
N ASP A 190 13.25 42.13 15.95
CA ASP A 190 14.41 41.95 16.81
C ASP A 190 15.19 40.70 16.39
N ARG A 191 16.44 40.91 15.96
CA ARG A 191 17.28 39.84 15.42
C ARG A 191 17.45 38.68 16.39
N ASP A 192 17.70 38.93 17.67
CA ASP A 192 17.93 37.85 18.66
C ASP A 192 16.67 37.02 18.88
N ALA A 193 15.50 37.68 18.95
CA ALA A 193 14.21 37.01 19.07
C ALA A 193 13.93 36.13 17.85
N VAL A 194 14.14 36.64 16.64
CA VAL A 194 13.93 35.87 15.40
C VAL A 194 14.95 34.74 15.28
N THR A 195 16.23 34.95 15.56
CA THR A 195 17.25 33.90 15.55
C THR A 195 16.91 32.78 16.53
N ALA A 196 16.46 33.11 17.74
CA ALA A 196 15.99 32.13 18.71
C ALA A 196 14.77 31.35 18.20
N ALA A 197 13.85 32.02 17.52
CA ALA A 197 12.64 31.39 16.97
C ALA A 197 12.96 30.42 15.83
N VAL A 198 13.73 30.85 14.82
CA VAL A 198 14.06 30.01 13.66
C VAL A 198 14.95 28.83 14.04
N GLY A 199 15.74 28.95 15.10
CA GLY A 199 16.53 27.84 15.64
C GLY A 199 15.71 26.71 16.25
N SER A 200 14.43 26.92 16.57
CA SER A 200 13.53 25.88 17.07
C SER A 200 12.38 25.54 16.12
N SER A 201 12.06 26.41 15.16
CA SER A 201 11.04 26.16 14.15
C SER A 201 11.35 26.97 12.89
N TRP A 202 11.73 26.30 11.81
CA TRP A 202 12.10 26.92 10.54
C TRP A 202 11.01 27.85 9.99
N ASN A 203 9.73 27.49 10.15
CA ASN A 203 8.59 28.24 9.65
C ASN A 203 8.33 29.54 10.42
N ALA A 204 9.01 29.76 11.56
CA ALA A 204 8.95 31.02 12.28
C ALA A 204 9.47 32.19 11.42
N LEU A 205 10.34 31.93 10.44
CA LEU A 205 10.84 32.94 9.51
C LEU A 205 9.69 33.67 8.78
N GLY A 206 8.57 33.00 8.52
CA GLY A 206 7.38 33.60 7.90
C GLY A 206 6.73 34.72 8.72
N PHE A 207 6.97 34.77 10.03
CA PHE A 207 6.47 35.82 10.92
C PHE A 207 7.49 36.95 11.15
N ALA A 208 8.73 36.80 10.70
CA ALA A 208 9.76 37.82 10.87
C ALA A 208 9.47 39.06 9.99
N SER A 209 9.99 40.21 10.43
CA SER A 209 9.98 41.44 9.62
C SER A 209 10.62 41.23 8.25
N GLU A 210 10.25 42.04 7.25
CA GLU A 210 10.84 42.00 5.91
C GLU A 210 12.37 42.11 5.92
N ASP A 211 12.91 43.03 6.74
CA ASP A 211 14.36 43.22 6.90
C ASP A 211 15.07 41.94 7.37
N LEU A 212 14.45 41.17 8.28
CA LEU A 212 15.03 39.92 8.80
C LEU A 212 14.76 38.72 7.88
N ARG A 213 13.74 38.78 7.02
CA ARG A 213 13.58 37.83 5.90
C ARG A 213 14.56 38.11 4.75
N ASP A 214 15.21 39.27 4.77
CA ASP A 214 16.35 39.63 3.91
C ASP A 214 17.72 39.55 4.66
N ASP A 215 17.74 39.23 5.96
CA ASP A 215 18.97 38.98 6.70
C ASP A 215 19.51 37.59 6.35
N ARG A 216 20.68 37.59 5.70
CA ARG A 216 21.32 36.38 5.19
C ARG A 216 21.55 35.31 6.27
N ASP A 217 22.02 35.71 7.45
CA ASP A 217 22.38 34.76 8.51
C ASP A 217 21.13 34.17 9.17
N VAL A 218 20.09 34.99 9.33
CA VAL A 218 18.81 34.55 9.89
C VAL A 218 18.12 33.56 8.95
N VAL A 219 18.08 33.86 7.66
CA VAL A 219 17.51 32.96 6.64
C VAL A 219 18.32 31.66 6.56
N LEU A 220 19.66 31.75 6.55
CA LEU A 220 20.50 30.56 6.48
C LEU A 220 20.35 29.67 7.72
N ALA A 221 20.14 30.26 8.91
CA ALA A 221 19.83 29.50 10.12
C ALA A 221 18.49 28.75 10.00
N ALA A 222 17.46 29.37 9.43
CA ALA A 222 16.17 28.72 9.19
C ALA A 222 16.27 27.61 8.13
N VAL A 223 16.95 27.89 7.01
CA VAL A 223 17.17 26.94 5.91
C VAL A 223 17.96 25.71 6.36
N ARG A 224 18.98 25.88 7.20
CA ARG A 224 19.73 24.75 7.76
C ARG A 224 18.90 23.85 8.66
N HIS A 225 17.83 24.38 9.26
CA HIS A 225 16.89 23.58 10.03
C HIS A 225 15.93 22.83 9.11
N ASP A 226 15.45 23.47 8.04
CA ASP A 226 14.63 22.85 6.99
C ASP A 226 14.68 23.72 5.72
N GLY A 227 15.05 23.12 4.59
CA GLY A 227 15.18 23.81 3.30
C GLY A 227 13.90 24.49 2.83
N TYR A 228 12.73 24.02 3.28
CA TYR A 228 11.43 24.61 2.94
C TYR A 228 11.26 26.04 3.50
N ALA A 229 12.11 26.48 4.44
CA ALA A 229 12.17 27.86 4.92
C ALA A 229 12.49 28.89 3.82
N LEU A 230 13.13 28.46 2.72
CA LEU A 230 13.47 29.34 1.60
C LEU A 230 12.26 30.10 1.04
N GLN A 231 11.05 29.53 1.12
CA GLN A 231 9.83 30.17 0.64
C GLN A 231 9.57 31.54 1.29
N PHE A 232 10.01 31.73 2.54
CA PHE A 232 9.82 32.95 3.30
C PHE A 232 10.92 33.99 3.10
N ALA A 233 12.04 33.60 2.51
CA ALA A 233 13.15 34.51 2.24
C ALA A 233 12.76 35.58 1.21
N SER A 234 13.48 36.71 1.23
CA SER A 234 13.36 37.75 0.22
C SER A 234 13.73 37.23 -1.17
N ASP A 235 13.24 37.92 -2.22
CA ASP A 235 13.59 37.57 -3.61
C ASP A 235 15.11 37.66 -3.86
N ARG A 236 15.80 38.58 -3.18
CA ARG A 236 17.26 38.70 -3.25
C ARG A 236 17.96 37.46 -2.71
N LEU A 237 17.49 36.89 -1.60
CA LEU A 237 18.09 35.69 -1.00
C LEU A 237 17.62 34.39 -1.69
N LYS A 238 16.45 34.39 -2.31
CA LYS A 238 16.03 33.33 -3.24
C LYS A 238 16.87 33.28 -4.52
N ASP A 239 17.59 34.35 -4.83
CA ASP A 239 18.60 34.42 -5.89
C ASP A 239 20.04 34.15 -5.38
N ASP A 240 20.24 33.90 -4.08
CA ASP A 240 21.55 33.53 -3.54
C ASP A 240 21.79 32.02 -3.72
N LYS A 241 22.71 31.67 -4.63
CA LYS A 241 23.02 30.28 -4.99
C LYS A 241 23.46 29.43 -3.79
N GLU A 242 24.20 30.00 -2.83
CA GLU A 242 24.67 29.24 -1.65
C GLU A 242 23.51 28.87 -0.73
N ILE A 243 22.57 29.80 -0.52
CA ILE A 243 21.37 29.54 0.30
C ILE A 243 20.49 28.50 -0.38
N VAL A 244 20.26 28.63 -1.69
CA VAL A 244 19.42 27.70 -2.45
C VAL A 244 20.02 26.29 -2.46
N LEU A 245 21.33 26.15 -2.67
CA LEU A 245 22.01 24.84 -2.58
C LEU A 245 21.93 24.26 -1.17
N THR A 246 22.13 25.07 -0.13
CA THR A 246 21.96 24.62 1.27
C THR A 246 20.53 24.13 1.52
N ALA A 247 19.53 24.81 0.94
CA ALA A 247 18.13 24.43 1.08
C ALA A 247 17.82 23.10 0.36
N ILE A 248 18.39 22.89 -0.83
CA ILE A 248 18.32 21.62 -1.57
C ILE A 248 18.97 20.48 -0.77
N GLU A 249 20.12 20.73 -0.14
CA GLU A 249 20.83 19.71 0.66
C GLU A 249 20.06 19.28 1.91
N THR A 250 19.24 20.16 2.49
CA THR A 250 18.59 19.97 3.79
C THR A 250 17.14 19.50 3.73
N TYR A 251 16.52 19.46 2.55
CA TYR A 251 15.14 19.01 2.36
C TYR A 251 15.02 18.07 1.15
N GLU A 252 14.24 16.99 1.30
CA GLU A 252 14.10 15.94 0.27
C GLU A 252 12.96 16.21 -0.73
N GLY A 253 12.23 17.31 -0.59
CA GLY A 253 11.19 17.73 -1.54
C GLY A 253 11.62 18.85 -2.49
N ASN A 254 10.67 19.36 -3.27
CA ASN A 254 10.92 20.37 -4.29
C ASN A 254 11.12 21.79 -3.71
N VAL A 255 12.33 22.08 -3.26
CA VAL A 255 12.75 23.44 -2.83
C VAL A 255 13.00 24.36 -4.02
N LEU A 256 13.41 23.80 -5.16
CA LEU A 256 13.80 24.55 -6.35
C LEU A 256 12.68 25.50 -6.84
N CYS A 257 11.42 25.15 -6.61
CA CYS A 257 10.26 25.99 -6.94
C CYS A 257 10.30 27.39 -6.27
N TYR A 258 11.00 27.56 -5.15
CA TYR A 258 11.14 28.83 -4.44
C TYR A 258 12.35 29.66 -4.87
N ALA A 259 13.27 29.08 -5.64
CA ALA A 259 14.44 29.80 -6.14
C ALA A 259 14.04 30.81 -7.23
N SER A 260 14.91 31.78 -7.47
CA SER A 260 14.74 32.75 -8.55
C SER A 260 14.67 32.06 -9.93
N GLU A 261 14.03 32.69 -10.92
CA GLU A 261 14.04 32.20 -12.30
C GLU A 261 15.45 31.95 -12.84
N ARG A 262 16.40 32.83 -12.48
CA ARG A 262 17.81 32.69 -12.86
C ARG A 262 18.43 31.39 -12.33
N LEU A 263 18.13 30.99 -11.09
CA LEU A 263 18.65 29.76 -10.51
C LEU A 263 17.87 28.51 -10.94
N ARG A 264 16.59 28.66 -11.30
CA ARG A 264 15.81 27.60 -11.97
C ARG A 264 16.27 27.34 -13.40
N ASP A 265 17.04 28.27 -13.98
CA ASP A 265 17.73 28.14 -15.27
C ASP A 265 19.25 27.91 -15.11
N ASP A 266 19.75 27.75 -13.88
CA ASP A 266 21.15 27.41 -13.61
C ASP A 266 21.32 25.90 -13.59
N LYS A 267 21.95 25.35 -14.62
CA LYS A 267 22.11 23.90 -14.80
C LYS A 267 22.76 23.21 -13.60
N GLU A 268 23.73 23.83 -12.95
CA GLU A 268 24.40 23.24 -11.77
C GLU A 268 23.44 23.14 -10.57
N THR A 269 22.68 24.21 -10.30
CA THR A 269 21.66 24.22 -9.25
C THR A 269 20.53 23.23 -9.54
N VAL A 270 20.06 23.15 -10.79
CA VAL A 270 19.03 22.18 -11.20
C VAL A 270 19.53 20.75 -11.04
N LEU A 271 20.75 20.44 -11.49
CA LEU A 271 21.37 19.12 -11.33
C LEU A 271 21.51 18.71 -9.85
N ALA A 272 21.77 19.65 -8.94
CA ALA A 272 21.79 19.38 -7.52
C ALA A 272 20.39 19.01 -6.98
N ALA A 273 19.34 19.71 -7.45
CA ALA A 273 17.96 19.49 -7.01
C ALA A 273 17.37 18.17 -7.53
N VAL A 274 17.51 17.89 -8.82
CA VAL A 274 16.91 16.70 -9.45
C VAL A 274 17.52 15.39 -8.98
N ARG A 275 18.74 15.40 -8.44
CA ARG A 275 19.36 14.21 -7.83
C ARG A 275 18.80 13.87 -6.44
N ARG A 276 18.05 14.79 -5.83
CA ARG A 276 17.47 14.61 -4.50
C ARG A 276 15.96 14.43 -4.53
N SER A 277 15.29 14.97 -5.54
CA SER A 277 13.84 14.88 -5.67
C SER A 277 13.42 14.92 -7.13
N GLU A 278 12.76 13.86 -7.59
CA GLU A 278 12.17 13.71 -8.92
C GLU A 278 11.26 14.90 -9.30
N TYR A 279 10.48 15.42 -8.34
CA TYR A 279 9.58 16.56 -8.56
C TYR A 279 10.28 17.89 -8.87
N SER A 280 11.60 17.98 -8.66
CA SER A 280 12.35 19.21 -8.90
C SER A 280 12.45 19.56 -10.39
N ILE A 281 12.41 18.57 -11.28
CA ILE A 281 12.51 18.81 -12.73
C ILE A 281 11.39 19.74 -13.22
N GLY A 282 10.18 19.61 -12.67
CA GLY A 282 9.04 20.46 -12.99
C GLY A 282 9.23 21.94 -12.60
N SER A 283 10.20 22.25 -11.74
CA SER A 283 10.55 23.62 -11.38
C SER A 283 11.70 24.21 -12.18
N ALA A 284 12.42 23.40 -12.96
CA ALA A 284 13.45 23.89 -13.86
C ALA A 284 12.86 24.70 -15.03
N SER A 285 13.70 25.52 -15.66
CA SER A 285 13.33 26.23 -16.87
C SER A 285 12.90 25.25 -17.98
N GLU A 286 12.10 25.74 -18.94
CA GLU A 286 11.68 24.95 -20.11
C GLU A 286 12.89 24.32 -20.83
N GLN A 287 13.97 25.08 -20.97
CA GLN A 287 15.19 24.61 -21.64
C GLN A 287 15.85 23.46 -20.88
N LEU A 288 15.96 23.57 -19.55
CA LEU A 288 16.59 22.53 -18.74
C LEU A 288 15.72 21.29 -18.52
N ARG A 289 14.39 21.41 -18.67
CA ARG A 289 13.50 20.24 -18.71
C ARG A 289 13.73 19.34 -19.94
N HIS A 290 14.34 19.90 -20.99
CA HIS A 290 14.70 19.18 -22.22
C HIS A 290 16.22 18.96 -22.34
N ASP A 291 17.00 19.33 -21.32
CA ASP A 291 18.45 19.14 -21.33
C ASP A 291 18.79 17.69 -21.01
N LYS A 292 19.47 17.03 -21.97
CA LYS A 292 19.81 15.61 -21.89
C LYS A 292 20.64 15.24 -20.66
N ASP A 293 21.50 16.12 -20.16
CA ASP A 293 22.29 15.83 -18.96
C ASP A 293 21.42 15.91 -17.69
N VAL A 294 20.45 16.83 -17.67
CA VAL A 294 19.48 16.96 -16.57
C VAL A 294 18.56 15.75 -16.54
N ILE A 295 18.00 15.37 -17.70
CA ILE A 295 17.12 14.20 -17.83
C ILE A 295 17.88 12.93 -17.42
N ARG A 296 19.11 12.75 -17.89
CA ARG A 296 19.95 11.62 -17.48
C ARG A 296 20.17 11.60 -15.97
N ALA A 297 20.42 12.75 -15.34
CA ALA A 297 20.59 12.83 -13.90
C ALA A 297 19.31 12.49 -13.11
N VAL A 298 18.13 12.79 -13.65
CA VAL A 298 16.83 12.40 -13.08
C VAL A 298 16.69 10.88 -13.15
N LEU A 299 16.87 10.30 -14.34
CA LEU A 299 16.74 8.86 -14.56
C LEU A 299 17.78 8.06 -13.76
N ASP A 300 19.01 8.56 -13.66
CA ASP A 300 20.06 7.96 -12.84
C ASP A 300 19.76 7.99 -11.33
N ALA A 301 18.96 8.95 -10.85
CA ALA A 301 18.57 9.04 -9.45
C ALA A 301 17.26 8.29 -9.17
N PHE A 302 16.37 8.23 -10.16
CA PHE A 302 15.02 7.69 -10.08
C PHE A 302 14.67 6.93 -11.38
N PRO A 303 15.05 5.65 -11.52
CA PRO A 303 14.90 4.89 -12.77
C PRO A 303 13.46 4.79 -13.30
N GLY A 304 12.48 4.60 -12.42
CA GLY A 304 11.05 4.50 -12.78
C GLY A 304 10.36 5.84 -13.12
N GLN A 305 11.11 6.93 -13.31
CA GLN A 305 10.54 8.26 -13.61
C GLN A 305 10.43 8.57 -15.11
N PHE A 306 10.78 7.63 -16.00
CA PHE A 306 10.74 7.83 -17.44
C PHE A 306 9.37 8.31 -17.93
N GLU A 307 8.29 7.67 -17.50
CA GLU A 307 6.91 8.03 -17.88
C GLU A 307 6.47 9.42 -17.39
N ASN A 308 7.14 9.98 -16.38
CA ASN A 308 6.83 11.29 -15.81
C ASN A 308 7.59 12.43 -16.50
N LEU A 309 8.44 12.13 -17.48
CA LEU A 309 9.09 13.13 -18.34
C LEU A 309 8.07 13.77 -19.30
N PRO A 310 8.33 14.95 -19.88
CA PRO A 310 7.47 15.51 -20.93
C PRO A 310 7.29 14.56 -22.12
N GLU A 311 6.09 14.47 -22.70
CA GLU A 311 5.78 13.53 -23.80
C GLU A 311 6.75 13.65 -24.98
N ASP A 312 7.11 14.87 -25.37
CA ASP A 312 8.05 15.12 -26.47
C ASP A 312 9.50 14.74 -26.14
N VAL A 313 9.84 14.69 -24.85
CA VAL A 313 11.14 14.20 -24.37
C VAL A 313 11.18 12.67 -24.34
N GLN A 314 10.06 12.01 -24.05
CA GLN A 314 9.96 10.54 -24.07
C GLN A 314 10.16 9.96 -25.48
N GLU A 315 9.85 10.73 -26.52
CA GLU A 315 10.07 10.35 -27.92
C GLU A 315 11.54 10.51 -28.39
N ASP A 316 12.40 11.18 -27.61
CA ASP A 316 13.82 11.33 -27.96
C ASP A 316 14.59 10.03 -27.72
N LEU A 317 15.19 9.50 -28.79
CA LEU A 317 15.87 8.21 -28.76
C LEU A 317 17.03 8.13 -27.76
N ASP A 318 17.77 9.23 -27.55
CA ASP A 318 18.85 9.23 -26.55
C ASP A 318 18.27 9.13 -25.13
N VAL A 319 17.10 9.74 -24.89
CA VAL A 319 16.42 9.71 -23.60
C VAL A 319 15.84 8.33 -23.31
N ILE A 320 15.21 7.69 -24.30
CA ILE A 320 14.79 6.28 -24.20
C ILE A 320 15.98 5.39 -23.82
N LEU A 321 17.12 5.56 -24.52
CA LEU A 321 18.34 4.80 -24.22
C LEU A 321 18.85 5.07 -22.81
N PHE A 322 18.79 6.32 -22.32
CA PHE A 322 19.15 6.63 -20.93
C PHE A 322 18.21 5.94 -19.94
N GLY A 323 16.91 5.85 -20.24
CA GLY A 323 15.93 5.12 -19.45
C GLY A 323 16.31 3.64 -19.32
N LEU A 324 16.49 2.96 -20.45
CA LEU A 324 16.89 1.55 -20.50
C LEU A 324 18.22 1.32 -19.75
N GLU A 325 19.23 2.15 -19.99
CA GLU A 325 20.53 2.06 -19.29
C GLU A 325 20.41 2.28 -17.78
N SER A 326 19.54 3.19 -17.35
CA SER A 326 19.34 3.47 -15.94
C SER A 326 18.69 2.29 -15.23
N VAL A 327 17.68 1.67 -15.84
CA VAL A 327 17.02 0.47 -15.30
C VAL A 327 18.06 -0.65 -15.10
N VAL A 328 18.86 -0.97 -16.13
CA VAL A 328 19.90 -2.01 -16.02
C VAL A 328 20.94 -1.68 -14.95
N LYS A 329 21.36 -0.42 -14.85
CA LYS A 329 22.35 0.03 -13.86
C LYS A 329 21.87 -0.10 -12.41
N HIS A 330 20.56 -0.03 -12.17
CA HIS A 330 19.97 -0.04 -10.84
C HIS A 330 19.23 -1.34 -10.50
N LEU A 331 19.52 -2.42 -11.24
CA LEU A 331 19.01 -3.75 -10.91
C LEU A 331 19.34 -4.11 -9.44
N PRO A 332 18.44 -4.83 -8.76
CA PRO A 332 18.66 -5.25 -7.39
C PRO A 332 19.90 -6.14 -7.30
N ASP A 333 20.78 -5.84 -6.33
CA ASP A 333 21.97 -6.65 -6.06
C ASP A 333 21.58 -7.79 -5.10
N PRO A 334 21.73 -9.06 -5.51
CA PRO A 334 21.36 -10.20 -4.67
C PRO A 334 22.13 -10.25 -3.34
N GLU A 335 23.30 -9.65 -3.22
CA GLU A 335 24.05 -9.59 -1.95
C GLU A 335 23.39 -8.70 -0.88
N ASN A 336 22.51 -7.77 -1.28
CA ASN A 336 21.82 -6.85 -0.37
C ASN A 336 20.59 -7.44 0.31
N TYR A 337 20.11 -8.62 -0.14
CA TYR A 337 18.95 -9.28 0.42
C TYR A 337 19.40 -10.40 1.38
N SER A 338 18.88 -10.39 2.62
CA SER A 338 19.24 -11.43 3.58
C SER A 338 18.72 -12.81 3.13
N PHE A 339 19.42 -13.89 3.40
CA PHE A 339 18.99 -15.25 3.06
C PHE A 339 17.96 -15.82 4.07
N PHE A 340 16.91 -15.05 4.40
CA PHE A 340 15.73 -15.56 5.13
C PHE A 340 14.59 -15.81 4.13
N GLU A 341 13.75 -16.81 4.39
CA GLU A 341 12.68 -17.28 3.47
C GLU A 341 11.73 -16.16 2.98
N ASP A 342 11.59 -15.06 3.73
CA ASP A 342 10.75 -13.92 3.36
C ASP A 342 11.45 -12.92 2.41
N SER A 343 12.78 -12.75 2.49
CA SER A 343 13.52 -11.74 1.72
C SER A 343 13.95 -12.18 0.32
N THR A 344 13.84 -13.48 0.00
CA THR A 344 13.91 -13.93 -1.40
C THR A 344 12.71 -13.43 -2.21
N SER A 345 11.55 -13.22 -1.60
CA SER A 345 10.35 -12.70 -2.29
C SER A 345 10.48 -11.22 -2.68
N GLU A 346 11.20 -10.42 -1.89
CA GLU A 346 11.38 -8.98 -2.15
C GLU A 346 12.35 -8.74 -3.31
N TYR A 347 13.47 -9.49 -3.37
CA TYR A 347 14.42 -9.42 -4.49
C TYR A 347 13.76 -9.67 -5.85
N TYR A 348 12.93 -10.71 -5.95
CA TYR A 348 12.25 -11.03 -7.20
C TYR A 348 11.19 -9.99 -7.56
N ALA A 349 10.46 -9.45 -6.57
CA ALA A 349 9.49 -8.37 -6.83
C ALA A 349 10.17 -7.10 -7.37
N ASP A 350 11.31 -6.70 -6.80
CA ASP A 350 12.07 -5.53 -7.27
C ASP A 350 12.66 -5.76 -8.67
N TYR A 351 13.08 -6.99 -8.98
CA TYR A 351 13.54 -7.34 -10.32
C TYR A 351 12.40 -7.35 -11.34
N ASP A 352 11.25 -7.95 -10.97
CA ASP A 352 10.08 -8.03 -11.84
C ASP A 352 9.57 -6.61 -12.17
N GLN A 353 9.59 -5.68 -11.20
CA GLN A 353 9.27 -4.27 -11.47
C GLN A 353 10.28 -3.62 -12.44
N ALA A 354 11.58 -3.84 -12.24
CA ALA A 354 12.59 -3.33 -13.17
C ALA A 354 12.44 -3.93 -14.58
N ALA A 355 11.98 -5.17 -14.67
CA ALA A 355 11.69 -5.84 -15.93
C ALA A 355 10.48 -5.21 -16.65
N GLU A 356 9.40 -4.93 -15.93
CA GLU A 356 8.24 -4.18 -16.45
C GLU A 356 8.66 -2.80 -16.96
N ASP A 357 9.36 -2.01 -16.12
CA ASP A 357 9.86 -0.68 -16.50
C ASP A 357 10.71 -0.71 -17.77
N PHE A 358 11.57 -1.73 -17.93
CA PHE A 358 12.40 -1.89 -19.12
C PHE A 358 11.55 -2.13 -20.38
N LEU A 359 10.53 -2.99 -20.28
CA LEU A 359 9.66 -3.32 -21.41
C LEU A 359 8.79 -2.13 -21.80
N ASP A 360 8.23 -1.41 -20.82
CA ASP A 360 7.43 -0.21 -21.07
C ASP A 360 8.24 0.86 -21.80
N ILE A 361 9.49 1.09 -21.37
CA ILE A 361 10.40 2.01 -22.07
C ILE A 361 10.73 1.48 -23.48
N LEU A 362 10.98 0.18 -23.64
CA LEU A 362 11.30 -0.40 -24.95
C LEU A 362 10.12 -0.29 -25.92
N GLU A 363 8.89 -0.43 -25.45
CA GLU A 363 7.69 -0.31 -26.25
C GLU A 363 7.48 1.09 -26.82
N SER A 364 8.02 2.12 -26.16
CA SER A 364 8.01 3.50 -26.64
C SER A 364 8.82 3.70 -27.93
N ILE A 365 9.77 2.80 -28.25
CA ILE A 365 10.56 2.90 -29.48
C ILE A 365 9.72 2.46 -30.68
N PRO A 366 9.55 3.31 -31.72
CA PRO A 366 8.87 2.89 -32.93
C PRO A 366 9.57 1.68 -33.56
N ARG A 367 8.82 0.61 -33.87
CA ARG A 367 9.37 -0.64 -34.43
C ARG A 367 10.19 -0.42 -35.70
N GLU A 368 9.81 0.58 -36.50
CA GLU A 368 10.52 0.95 -37.73
C GLU A 368 11.95 1.42 -37.41
N VAL A 369 12.14 2.15 -36.31
CA VAL A 369 13.46 2.62 -35.85
C VAL A 369 14.34 1.44 -35.42
N LEU A 370 13.82 0.51 -34.61
CA LEU A 370 14.55 -0.70 -34.21
C LEU A 370 14.87 -1.64 -35.39
N ARG A 371 14.05 -1.63 -36.44
CA ARG A 371 14.27 -2.41 -37.64
C ARG A 371 15.36 -1.80 -38.53
N GLU A 372 15.38 -0.49 -38.68
CA GLU A 372 16.30 0.24 -39.57
C GLU A 372 17.65 0.54 -38.91
N ASP A 373 17.67 0.89 -37.62
CA ASP A 373 18.89 1.19 -36.87
C ASP A 373 19.47 -0.08 -36.22
N SER A 374 20.48 -0.63 -36.89
CA SER A 374 21.12 -1.85 -36.42
C SER A 374 21.96 -1.69 -35.15
N GLU A 375 22.50 -0.50 -34.91
CA GLU A 375 23.37 -0.24 -33.76
C GLU A 375 22.53 -0.04 -32.51
N LEU A 376 21.42 0.69 -32.62
CA LEU A 376 20.42 0.84 -31.57
C LEU A 376 19.88 -0.52 -31.13
N ASN A 377 19.40 -1.32 -32.08
CA ASN A 377 18.85 -2.65 -31.82
C ASN A 377 19.89 -3.55 -31.12
N ASP A 378 21.15 -3.53 -31.58
CA ASP A 378 22.24 -4.26 -30.95
C ASP A 378 22.56 -3.78 -29.52
N ARG A 379 22.39 -2.48 -29.22
CA ARG A 379 22.52 -1.93 -27.86
C ARG A 379 21.36 -2.36 -26.96
N VAL A 380 20.11 -2.31 -27.44
CA VAL A 380 18.93 -2.79 -26.70
C VAL A 380 19.06 -4.28 -26.39
N CYS A 381 19.42 -5.11 -27.39
CA CYS A 381 19.68 -6.53 -27.19
C CYS A 381 20.75 -6.79 -26.13
N ARG A 382 21.83 -6.00 -26.10
CA ARG A 382 22.86 -6.12 -25.04
C ARG A 382 22.31 -5.80 -23.66
N LEU A 383 21.55 -4.73 -23.51
CA LEU A 383 20.96 -4.34 -22.22
C LEU A 383 20.00 -5.42 -21.69
N ALA A 384 19.18 -6.00 -22.56
CA ALA A 384 18.32 -7.13 -22.20
C ALA A 384 19.14 -8.34 -21.70
N VAL A 385 20.25 -8.66 -22.35
CA VAL A 385 21.17 -9.73 -21.92
C VAL A 385 21.84 -9.40 -20.58
N GLU A 386 22.19 -8.13 -20.33
CA GLU A 386 22.77 -7.69 -19.06
C GLU A 386 21.78 -7.85 -17.90
N MET A 387 20.50 -7.51 -18.08
CA MET A 387 19.45 -7.73 -17.08
C MET A 387 19.32 -9.22 -16.72
N ASP A 388 19.21 -10.08 -17.72
CA ASP A 388 19.06 -11.51 -17.53
C ASP A 388 20.26 -12.18 -16.83
N ASN A 389 21.46 -11.63 -17.04
CA ASN A 389 22.65 -12.10 -16.34
C ASN A 389 22.60 -11.75 -14.85
N ALA A 390 22.10 -10.56 -14.48
CA ALA A 390 21.97 -10.14 -13.09
C ALA A 390 20.97 -11.02 -12.31
N TYR A 391 19.85 -11.40 -12.94
CA TYR A 391 18.88 -12.33 -12.34
C TYR A 391 19.49 -13.67 -11.93
N TYR A 392 20.50 -14.15 -12.66
CA TYR A 392 21.00 -15.51 -12.56
C TYR A 392 21.98 -15.76 -11.41
N GLU A 393 22.43 -14.71 -10.70
CA GLU A 393 23.33 -14.87 -9.55
C GLU A 393 22.61 -15.30 -8.25
N GLY A 394 21.27 -15.36 -8.24
CA GLY A 394 20.45 -15.92 -7.15
C GLY A 394 20.36 -17.46 -7.15
N GLU A 395 20.31 -18.08 -5.97
CA GLU A 395 20.25 -19.55 -5.76
C GLU A 395 18.91 -20.23 -6.14
N TYR A 396 17.98 -19.55 -6.84
CA TYR A 396 16.68 -20.11 -7.25
C TYR A 396 16.63 -20.40 -8.76
N PRO A 397 17.02 -21.60 -9.21
CA PRO A 397 17.21 -21.92 -10.63
C PRO A 397 15.93 -22.34 -11.38
N TYR A 398 14.74 -21.93 -10.94
CA TYR A 398 13.48 -22.58 -11.34
C TYR A 398 12.53 -21.79 -12.22
N GLN A 399 12.88 -20.58 -12.67
CA GLN A 399 12.04 -19.89 -13.64
C GLN A 399 12.56 -20.10 -15.08
N ASP A 400 11.63 -20.52 -15.95
CA ASP A 400 11.87 -20.80 -17.37
C ASP A 400 12.42 -19.56 -18.10
N VAL A 401 13.16 -19.79 -19.19
CA VAL A 401 13.77 -18.71 -19.98
C VAL A 401 12.71 -17.78 -20.59
N ASP A 402 11.49 -18.27 -20.76
CA ASP A 402 10.35 -17.53 -21.32
C ASP A 402 9.78 -16.48 -20.34
N PHE A 403 10.12 -16.56 -19.04
CA PHE A 403 9.77 -15.55 -18.03
C PHE A 403 10.90 -14.55 -17.77
N ARG A 404 11.86 -14.45 -18.69
CA ARG A 404 13.02 -13.56 -18.56
C ARG A 404 12.96 -12.43 -19.58
N ILE A 405 13.65 -11.34 -19.29
CA ILE A 405 13.65 -10.15 -20.15
C ILE A 405 14.09 -10.48 -21.57
N VAL A 406 15.08 -11.35 -21.75
CA VAL A 406 15.54 -11.75 -23.09
C VAL A 406 14.47 -12.52 -23.87
N GLY A 407 13.66 -13.36 -23.21
CA GLY A 407 12.53 -14.07 -23.81
C GLY A 407 11.39 -13.12 -24.17
N MET A 408 11.04 -12.22 -23.25
CA MET A 408 10.01 -11.20 -23.47
C MET A 408 10.38 -10.24 -24.61
N VAL A 409 11.67 -9.90 -24.75
CA VAL A 409 12.18 -9.12 -25.90
C VAL A 409 12.14 -9.93 -27.20
N GLU A 410 12.43 -11.25 -27.18
CA GLU A 410 12.26 -12.14 -28.34
C GLU A 410 10.81 -12.14 -28.81
N ASP A 411 9.85 -12.32 -27.91
CA ASP A 411 8.42 -12.31 -28.20
C ASP A 411 7.94 -10.96 -28.75
N LEU A 412 8.35 -9.86 -28.10
CA LEU A 412 8.02 -8.50 -28.55
C LEU A 412 8.57 -8.21 -29.95
N TYR A 413 9.78 -8.68 -30.25
CA TYR A 413 10.41 -8.49 -31.55
C TYR A 413 9.77 -9.39 -32.62
N GLU A 414 9.37 -10.61 -32.27
CA GLU A 414 8.62 -11.51 -33.16
C GLU A 414 7.25 -10.88 -33.51
N GLU A 415 6.51 -10.38 -32.52
CA GLU A 415 5.22 -9.70 -32.73
C GLU A 415 5.35 -8.47 -33.63
N LYS A 416 6.39 -7.66 -33.41
CA LYS A 416 6.64 -6.41 -34.16
C LYS A 416 7.43 -6.62 -35.46
N ASP A 417 7.75 -7.86 -35.84
CA ASP A 417 8.56 -8.22 -37.02
C ASP A 417 9.90 -7.44 -37.05
N ILE A 418 10.58 -7.38 -35.89
CA ILE A 418 11.89 -6.75 -35.72
C ILE A 418 12.96 -7.85 -35.81
N PRO A 419 14.02 -7.69 -36.62
CA PRO A 419 15.06 -8.71 -36.74
C PRO A 419 15.83 -8.88 -35.43
N LEU A 420 15.77 -10.09 -34.87
CA LEU A 420 16.55 -10.48 -33.69
C LEU A 420 18.05 -10.45 -34.01
N ARG A 421 18.86 -9.89 -33.11
CA ARG A 421 20.32 -9.83 -33.30
C ARG A 421 21.00 -11.14 -32.91
N PRO A 422 22.12 -11.52 -33.56
CA PRO A 422 22.88 -12.72 -33.20
C PRO A 422 23.28 -12.76 -31.72
N VAL A 423 23.63 -11.60 -31.14
CA VAL A 423 24.02 -11.48 -29.72
C VAL A 423 22.90 -11.94 -28.79
N LEU A 424 21.65 -11.52 -29.06
CA LEU A 424 20.50 -11.93 -28.27
C LEU A 424 20.21 -13.43 -28.47
N LYS A 425 20.28 -13.90 -29.72
CA LYS A 425 20.09 -15.32 -30.05
C LYS A 425 21.09 -16.23 -29.34
N ASP A 426 22.37 -15.86 -29.37
CA ASP A 426 23.44 -16.60 -28.70
C ASP A 426 23.25 -16.59 -27.17
N ALA A 427 22.77 -15.47 -26.61
CA ALA A 427 22.44 -15.37 -25.20
C ALA A 427 21.24 -16.25 -24.82
N ILE A 428 20.15 -16.24 -25.60
CA ILE A 428 18.98 -17.12 -25.45
C ILE A 428 19.43 -18.59 -25.44
N ASP A 429 20.21 -18.99 -26.44
CA ASP A 429 20.70 -20.37 -26.58
C ASP A 429 21.60 -20.76 -25.39
N ALA A 430 22.47 -19.85 -24.93
CA ALA A 430 23.31 -20.06 -23.76
C ALA A 430 22.50 -20.20 -22.47
N LEU A 431 21.47 -19.38 -22.27
CA LEU A 431 20.57 -19.44 -21.11
C LEU A 431 19.73 -20.73 -21.12
N ARG A 432 19.17 -21.11 -22.27
CA ARG A 432 18.45 -22.37 -22.46
C ARG A 432 19.32 -23.57 -22.09
N ARG A 433 20.57 -23.62 -22.58
CA ARG A 433 21.55 -24.66 -22.22
C ARG A 433 21.87 -24.68 -20.73
N LYS A 434 22.10 -23.51 -20.11
CA LYS A 434 22.45 -23.41 -18.69
C LYS A 434 21.30 -23.83 -17.77
N SER A 435 20.06 -23.49 -18.16
CA SER A 435 18.83 -23.96 -17.49
C SER A 435 18.70 -25.48 -17.57
N GLU A 436 18.92 -26.07 -18.75
CA GLU A 436 18.98 -27.52 -18.93
C GLU A 436 20.06 -28.19 -18.09
N GLU A 437 21.27 -27.62 -18.00
CA GLU A 437 22.37 -28.14 -17.18
C GLU A 437 22.01 -28.16 -15.69
N LYS A 438 21.48 -27.05 -15.13
CA LYS A 438 21.03 -27.00 -13.72
C LYS A 438 19.87 -27.96 -13.46
N ARG A 439 18.88 -28.06 -14.35
CA ARG A 439 17.79 -29.05 -14.26
C ARG A 439 18.35 -30.47 -14.24
N ASN A 440 19.30 -30.77 -15.13
CA ASN A 440 19.93 -32.08 -15.22
C ASN A 440 20.79 -32.42 -13.99
N GLU A 441 21.46 -31.45 -13.39
CA GLU A 441 22.24 -31.62 -12.15
C GLU A 441 21.34 -31.86 -10.94
N LYS A 442 20.24 -31.10 -10.81
CA LYS A 442 19.23 -31.30 -9.76
C LYS A 442 18.60 -32.69 -9.85
N TYR A 443 18.29 -33.20 -11.03
CA TYR A 443 17.65 -34.51 -11.16
C TYR A 443 18.65 -35.67 -11.35
N LYS A 444 19.95 -35.39 -11.19
CA LYS A 444 21.03 -36.38 -11.39
C LYS A 444 20.99 -37.55 -10.40
N HIS A 445 20.41 -37.33 -9.22
CA HIS A 445 20.28 -38.33 -8.15
C HIS A 445 18.94 -39.08 -8.17
N LEU A 446 18.01 -38.70 -9.05
CA LEU A 446 16.79 -39.43 -9.30
C LEU A 446 17.06 -40.55 -10.32
N ASP A 447 16.39 -41.69 -10.15
CA ASP A 447 16.41 -42.72 -11.19
C ASP A 447 15.79 -42.19 -12.49
N THR A 448 16.08 -42.88 -13.61
CA THR A 448 15.67 -42.44 -14.95
C THR A 448 14.17 -42.18 -15.05
N GLU A 449 13.36 -42.97 -14.33
CA GLU A 449 11.89 -42.86 -14.30
C GLU A 449 11.42 -41.59 -13.58
N ASN A 450 11.96 -41.29 -12.41
CA ASN A 450 11.63 -40.07 -11.67
C ASN A 450 12.15 -38.81 -12.37
N ARG A 451 13.30 -38.91 -13.05
CA ARG A 451 13.84 -37.81 -13.86
C ARG A 451 12.94 -37.46 -15.05
N LEU A 452 12.44 -38.46 -15.77
CA LEU A 452 11.46 -38.30 -16.86
C LEU A 452 10.12 -37.76 -16.33
N PHE A 453 9.70 -38.16 -15.13
CA PHE A 453 8.48 -37.66 -14.50
C PHE A 453 8.53 -36.15 -14.20
N TYR A 454 9.58 -35.68 -13.51
CA TYR A 454 9.72 -34.25 -13.22
C TYR A 454 9.95 -33.42 -14.49
N GLN A 455 10.58 -33.97 -15.53
CA GLN A 455 10.70 -33.32 -16.84
C GLN A 455 9.34 -33.14 -17.54
N ASN A 456 8.43 -34.11 -17.42
CA ASN A 456 7.08 -34.03 -17.98
C ASN A 456 6.14 -33.15 -17.15
N LEU A 457 6.33 -33.09 -15.82
CA LEU A 457 5.58 -32.17 -14.95
C LEU A 457 5.95 -30.71 -15.22
N ASP A 458 7.24 -30.43 -15.44
CA ASP A 458 7.74 -29.12 -15.86
C ASP A 458 7.13 -28.71 -17.22
N LEU A 459 7.04 -29.65 -18.17
CA LEU A 459 6.38 -29.44 -19.47
C LEU A 459 4.87 -29.14 -19.31
N TYR A 460 4.20 -29.81 -18.36
CA TYR A 460 2.80 -29.53 -18.05
C TYR A 460 2.60 -28.14 -17.44
N GLU A 461 3.44 -27.75 -16.48
CA GLU A 461 3.41 -26.41 -15.86
C GLU A 461 3.60 -25.29 -16.91
N ARG A 462 4.47 -25.52 -17.92
CA ARG A 462 4.65 -24.61 -19.07
C ARG A 462 3.40 -24.49 -19.94
N ILE A 463 2.75 -25.60 -20.27
CA ILE A 463 1.55 -25.60 -21.13
C ILE A 463 0.36 -24.92 -20.44
N VAL A 464 0.26 -25.07 -19.11
CA VAL A 464 -0.88 -24.57 -18.33
C VAL A 464 -0.62 -23.18 -17.73
N GLY A 465 0.63 -22.70 -17.73
CA GLY A 465 0.99 -21.37 -17.21
C GLY A 465 0.89 -21.24 -15.68
N ARG A 466 0.89 -22.36 -14.93
CA ARG A 466 0.85 -22.36 -13.45
C ARG A 466 1.69 -23.50 -12.89
N SER A 467 2.36 -23.26 -11.76
CA SER A 467 3.08 -24.31 -11.04
C SER A 467 2.13 -25.23 -10.25
N VAL A 468 2.26 -26.54 -10.39
CA VAL A 468 1.52 -27.57 -9.65
C VAL A 468 1.94 -27.58 -8.16
N THR A 469 3.04 -26.92 -7.82
CA THR A 469 3.57 -26.85 -6.44
C THR A 469 2.99 -25.73 -5.57
N ALA A 470 2.18 -24.82 -6.14
CA ALA A 470 1.86 -23.55 -5.49
C ALA A 470 0.63 -23.56 -4.57
N GLU A 471 -0.20 -24.61 -4.53
CA GLU A 471 -1.50 -24.45 -3.88
C GLU A 471 -1.49 -24.47 -2.34
N ASN A 472 -0.40 -24.85 -1.67
CA ASN A 472 -0.28 -24.69 -0.21
C ASN A 472 1.20 -24.67 0.21
N GLY A 473 1.72 -23.49 0.57
CA GLY A 473 3.11 -23.24 1.00
C GLY A 473 3.61 -24.03 2.22
N LYS A 474 3.61 -25.36 2.14
CA LYS A 474 4.25 -26.28 3.09
C LYS A 474 4.85 -27.42 2.29
N GLU A 475 6.17 -27.58 2.40
CA GLU A 475 6.99 -28.67 1.85
C GLU A 475 6.56 -30.12 2.20
N ARG A 476 5.40 -30.32 2.87
CA ARG A 476 4.92 -31.64 3.29
C ARG A 476 4.26 -32.48 2.19
N GLU A 477 3.94 -31.93 1.03
CA GLU A 477 3.35 -32.73 -0.07
C GLU A 477 4.39 -33.47 -0.92
N ARG A 478 5.69 -33.15 -0.79
CA ARG A 478 6.78 -33.89 -1.45
C ARG A 478 6.90 -35.36 -1.01
N GLU A 479 6.30 -35.74 0.12
CA GLU A 479 6.23 -37.15 0.55
C GLU A 479 5.10 -37.96 -0.13
N TYR A 480 4.15 -37.31 -0.81
CA TYR A 480 3.01 -37.96 -1.48
C TYR A 480 3.24 -38.30 -2.96
N LEU A 481 4.33 -37.82 -3.56
CA LEU A 481 4.79 -38.18 -4.91
C LEU A 481 5.66 -39.45 -4.90
N ARG A 482 5.24 -40.48 -4.17
CA ARG A 482 5.83 -41.82 -4.32
C ARG A 482 5.22 -42.53 -5.53
N PRO A 483 5.94 -43.44 -6.20
CA PRO A 483 5.46 -44.16 -7.41
C PRO A 483 4.14 -44.94 -7.24
N ASP A 484 3.67 -45.15 -6.01
CA ASP A 484 2.43 -45.83 -5.63
C ASP A 484 1.24 -44.88 -5.32
N GLY A 485 1.45 -43.57 -5.41
CA GLY A 485 0.43 -42.55 -5.07
C GLY A 485 -0.62 -42.34 -6.17
N GLY A 486 -1.89 -42.59 -5.87
CA GLY A 486 -3.03 -42.38 -6.78
C GLY A 486 -3.20 -40.95 -7.32
N PHE A 487 -2.52 -39.96 -6.75
CA PHE A 487 -2.49 -38.57 -7.24
C PHE A 487 -1.76 -38.43 -8.58
N VAL A 488 -0.59 -39.07 -8.72
CA VAL A 488 0.22 -39.09 -9.96
C VAL A 488 -0.56 -39.73 -11.11
N LYS A 489 -1.31 -40.80 -10.81
CA LYS A 489 -2.14 -41.52 -11.78
C LYS A 489 -3.30 -40.65 -12.30
N ASN A 490 -3.82 -39.75 -11.47
CA ASN A 490 -4.92 -38.86 -11.83
C ASN A 490 -4.45 -37.62 -12.61
N CYS A 491 -3.29 -37.04 -12.28
CA CYS A 491 -2.71 -35.92 -13.04
C CYS A 491 -2.34 -36.33 -14.48
N MET A 492 -1.71 -37.50 -14.65
CA MET A 492 -1.41 -38.05 -15.98
C MET A 492 -2.68 -38.42 -16.76
N LEU A 493 -3.71 -38.94 -16.09
CA LEU A 493 -5.01 -39.17 -16.74
C LEU A 493 -5.65 -37.86 -17.20
N SER A 494 -5.58 -36.81 -16.38
CA SER A 494 -6.11 -35.49 -16.74
C SER A 494 -5.35 -34.91 -17.93
N PHE A 495 -4.02 -34.95 -17.91
CA PHE A 495 -3.19 -34.47 -19.01
C PHE A 495 -3.48 -35.20 -20.33
N VAL A 496 -3.59 -36.53 -20.32
CA VAL A 496 -3.96 -37.31 -21.51
C VAL A 496 -5.38 -36.97 -21.98
N LYS A 497 -6.30 -36.70 -21.05
CA LYS A 497 -7.68 -36.32 -21.36
C LYS A 497 -7.76 -34.93 -22.00
N ASP A 498 -7.02 -33.97 -21.47
CA ASP A 498 -6.92 -32.60 -21.96
C ASP A 498 -6.26 -32.56 -23.35
N LEU A 499 -5.21 -33.37 -23.57
CA LEU A 499 -4.59 -33.60 -24.89
C LEU A 499 -5.57 -34.18 -25.93
N VAL A 500 -6.40 -35.15 -25.54
CA VAL A 500 -7.41 -35.76 -26.44
C VAL A 500 -8.53 -34.78 -26.76
N TYR A 501 -8.96 -33.94 -25.80
CA TYR A 501 -9.95 -32.89 -26.03
C TYR A 501 -9.42 -31.78 -26.94
N ALA A 502 -8.12 -31.43 -26.84
CA ALA A 502 -7.46 -30.46 -27.71
C ALA A 502 -7.47 -30.93 -29.16
N GLN A 503 -7.22 -32.23 -29.38
CA GLN A 503 -7.09 -32.81 -30.72
C GLN A 503 -8.42 -32.99 -31.46
N GLN A 504 -9.55 -32.98 -30.75
CA GLN A 504 -10.90 -33.17 -31.32
C GLN A 504 -11.73 -31.88 -31.40
N GLY A 505 -11.18 -30.73 -31.00
CA GLY A 505 -11.88 -29.44 -31.01
C GLY A 505 -13.07 -29.36 -30.02
N LEU A 506 -13.09 -30.21 -28.99
CA LEU A 506 -14.23 -30.38 -28.06
C LEU A 506 -14.07 -29.61 -26.73
N TYR A 507 -13.34 -28.49 -26.72
CA TYR A 507 -13.02 -27.72 -25.51
C TYR A 507 -14.17 -26.88 -24.92
N HIS A 508 -15.43 -27.18 -25.24
CA HIS A 508 -16.57 -26.37 -24.77
C HIS A 508 -17.06 -26.68 -23.34
N ASP A 509 -16.59 -27.76 -22.70
CA ASP A 509 -17.00 -28.12 -21.32
C ASP A 509 -15.88 -28.00 -20.25
N CYS A 510 -14.68 -27.50 -20.60
CA CYS A 510 -13.67 -27.10 -19.62
C CYS A 510 -13.89 -25.65 -19.14
N ALA A 511 -15.13 -25.30 -18.83
CA ALA A 511 -15.49 -24.01 -18.26
C ALA A 511 -15.22 -23.98 -16.75
N LEU A 512 -13.94 -23.89 -16.36
CA LEU A 512 -13.54 -23.48 -15.01
C LEU A 512 -12.35 -22.52 -14.95
N TRP A 513 -11.80 -22.08 -16.10
CA TRP A 513 -10.57 -21.30 -16.12
C TRP A 513 -10.73 -20.11 -17.07
N LYS A 514 -11.53 -19.14 -16.62
CA LYS A 514 -11.63 -17.78 -17.18
C LYS A 514 -11.55 -16.84 -15.99
N ASP A 515 -10.35 -16.49 -15.53
CA ASP A 515 -10.21 -15.30 -14.68
C ASP A 515 -8.91 -14.51 -14.88
N ASP A 516 -7.83 -15.05 -15.48
CA ASP A 516 -6.55 -14.32 -15.49
C ASP A 516 -5.97 -13.99 -16.87
N GLY A 517 -6.76 -13.49 -17.83
CA GLY A 517 -6.25 -12.63 -18.92
C GLY A 517 -5.25 -13.19 -19.97
N TYR A 518 -4.64 -14.36 -19.79
CA TYR A 518 -3.67 -14.93 -20.74
C TYR A 518 -4.40 -15.66 -21.88
N ALA A 519 -4.43 -15.04 -23.06
CA ALA A 519 -4.87 -15.69 -24.28
C ALA A 519 -3.74 -16.60 -24.80
N VAL A 520 -3.79 -17.89 -24.48
CA VAL A 520 -2.90 -18.89 -25.09
C VAL A 520 -3.24 -18.97 -26.57
N ASP A 521 -2.26 -18.78 -27.47
CA ASP A 521 -2.40 -19.08 -28.89
C ASP A 521 -2.46 -20.61 -29.07
N LEU A 522 -3.69 -21.12 -29.05
CA LEU A 522 -4.01 -22.54 -29.02
C LEU A 522 -3.56 -23.28 -30.27
N ASP A 523 -3.41 -22.58 -31.41
CA ASP A 523 -2.93 -23.16 -32.66
C ASP A 523 -1.40 -23.37 -32.62
N LYS A 524 -0.66 -22.42 -32.03
CA LYS A 524 0.80 -22.53 -31.80
C LYS A 524 1.13 -23.65 -30.80
N ALA A 525 0.35 -23.74 -29.71
CA ALA A 525 0.45 -24.83 -28.75
C ALA A 525 0.14 -26.20 -29.39
N TYR A 526 -0.85 -26.27 -30.28
CA TYR A 526 -1.22 -27.49 -30.99
C TYR A 526 -0.14 -27.97 -31.97
N GLU A 527 0.46 -27.07 -32.77
CA GLU A 527 1.53 -27.41 -33.70
C GLU A 527 2.78 -27.94 -32.98
N GLU A 528 3.16 -27.32 -31.86
CA GLU A 528 4.31 -27.74 -31.06
C GLU A 528 4.09 -29.11 -30.39
N ILE A 529 2.89 -29.35 -29.88
CA ILE A 529 2.45 -30.62 -29.29
C ILE A 529 2.41 -31.74 -30.34
N SER A 530 1.85 -31.48 -31.52
CA SER A 530 1.67 -32.47 -32.60
C SER A 530 3.03 -32.87 -33.23
N SER A 531 3.94 -31.90 -33.37
CA SER A 531 5.32 -32.12 -33.80
C SER A 531 6.08 -33.05 -32.86
N ARG A 532 6.00 -32.82 -31.54
CA ARG A 532 6.74 -33.62 -30.53
C ARG A 532 6.08 -34.97 -30.22
N LEU A 533 4.75 -35.07 -30.23
CA LEU A 533 4.01 -36.33 -30.03
C LEU A 533 4.41 -37.41 -31.03
N SER A 534 4.65 -37.06 -32.29
CA SER A 534 5.08 -38.02 -33.31
C SER A 534 6.39 -38.74 -32.94
N SER A 535 7.26 -38.09 -32.17
CA SER A 535 8.52 -38.65 -31.65
C SER A 535 8.40 -39.30 -30.27
N GLU A 536 7.41 -38.92 -29.45
CA GLU A 536 7.26 -39.33 -28.05
C GLU A 536 6.07 -40.27 -27.77
N ILE A 537 5.26 -40.65 -28.77
CA ILE A 537 4.22 -41.71 -28.67
C ILE A 537 4.76 -43.02 -28.07
N LYS A 538 6.05 -43.29 -28.27
CA LYS A 538 6.74 -44.46 -27.70
C LYS A 538 6.89 -44.36 -26.17
N VAL A 539 7.03 -43.15 -25.62
CA VAL A 539 7.22 -42.86 -24.20
C VAL A 539 5.89 -42.95 -23.45
N VAL A 540 4.81 -42.39 -24.02
CA VAL A 540 3.44 -42.52 -23.47
C VAL A 540 2.97 -43.98 -23.48
N ARG A 541 3.28 -44.73 -24.56
CA ARG A 541 3.00 -46.17 -24.64
C ARG A 541 3.72 -46.96 -23.56
N ASN A 542 5.01 -46.70 -23.36
CA ASN A 542 5.82 -47.37 -22.33
C ASN A 542 5.36 -47.03 -20.90
N ALA A 543 4.96 -45.77 -20.65
CA ALA A 543 4.43 -45.36 -19.35
C ALA A 543 3.08 -46.02 -19.03
N CYS A 544 2.19 -46.15 -20.02
CA CYS A 544 0.91 -46.85 -19.88
C CYS A 544 1.06 -48.36 -19.66
N GLU A 545 1.99 -49.02 -20.37
CA GLU A 545 2.29 -50.45 -20.19
C GLU A 545 2.91 -50.75 -18.81
N TYR A 546 3.66 -49.81 -18.23
CA TYR A 546 4.30 -49.97 -16.93
C TYR A 546 3.36 -49.78 -15.73
N TYR A 547 2.48 -48.75 -15.75
CA TYR A 547 1.59 -48.44 -14.61
C TYR A 547 0.30 -49.29 -14.54
N TYR A 548 0.01 -50.08 -15.57
CA TYR A 548 -1.15 -50.98 -15.65
C TYR A 548 -0.68 -52.42 -15.91
N SER A 549 0.07 -52.97 -14.96
CA SER A 549 0.82 -54.23 -15.09
C SER A 549 0.01 -55.53 -15.18
N GLU A 550 -1.30 -55.50 -15.47
CA GLU A 550 -2.05 -56.70 -15.89
C GLU A 550 -3.12 -56.34 -16.94
N ASN A 551 -2.90 -56.84 -18.18
CA ASN A 551 -3.83 -56.89 -19.32
C ASN A 551 -4.44 -55.58 -19.81
N VAL A 552 -3.61 -54.67 -20.34
CA VAL A 552 -4.06 -53.61 -21.27
C VAL A 552 -3.38 -53.83 -22.62
N THR A 553 -4.15 -53.95 -23.70
CA THR A 553 -3.63 -53.98 -25.08
C THR A 553 -4.06 -52.68 -25.75
N VAL A 554 -3.10 -51.84 -26.14
CA VAL A 554 -3.36 -50.59 -26.86
C VAL A 554 -3.06 -50.84 -28.34
N ASP A 555 -4.09 -50.96 -29.16
CA ASP A 555 -3.96 -51.00 -30.62
C ASP A 555 -4.32 -49.63 -31.20
N VAL A 556 -3.42 -49.08 -32.01
CA VAL A 556 -3.57 -47.77 -32.64
C VAL A 556 -3.41 -47.99 -34.14
N THR A 557 -4.53 -48.25 -34.81
CA THR A 557 -4.58 -48.16 -36.28
C THR A 557 -5.02 -46.74 -36.66
N GLY A 558 -4.61 -46.30 -37.85
CA GLY A 558 -4.47 -44.89 -38.28
C GLY A 558 -5.70 -43.97 -38.23
N ASP A 559 -6.81 -44.40 -37.64
CA ASP A 559 -7.91 -43.56 -37.15
C ASP A 559 -8.26 -44.11 -35.75
N ILE A 560 -7.89 -43.39 -34.69
CA ILE A 560 -7.74 -43.98 -33.35
C ILE A 560 -9.09 -44.21 -32.67
N HIS A 561 -9.52 -45.47 -32.60
CA HIS A 561 -10.50 -45.95 -31.63
C HIS A 561 -9.80 -46.49 -30.38
N LEU A 562 -10.11 -45.95 -29.19
CA LEU A 562 -9.51 -46.38 -27.93
C LEU A 562 -10.39 -47.43 -27.25
N ILE A 563 -9.95 -48.70 -27.22
CA ILE A 563 -10.66 -49.80 -26.53
C ILE A 563 -9.93 -50.12 -25.23
N LEU A 564 -10.52 -49.73 -24.10
CA LEU A 564 -10.08 -50.13 -22.75
C LEU A 564 -10.85 -51.38 -22.32
N VAL A 565 -10.15 -52.51 -22.14
CA VAL A 565 -10.72 -53.74 -21.57
C VAL A 565 -10.19 -53.92 -20.16
N ARG A 566 -11.09 -53.96 -19.16
CA ARG A 566 -10.73 -54.21 -17.76
C ARG A 566 -11.20 -55.61 -17.36
N THR A 567 -10.29 -56.50 -17.00
CA THR A 567 -10.64 -57.79 -16.39
C THR A 567 -10.60 -57.70 -14.86
N VAL A 568 -11.70 -58.09 -14.20
CA VAL A 568 -11.79 -58.27 -12.74
C VAL A 568 -12.10 -59.75 -12.47
N PRO A 569 -11.59 -60.39 -11.40
CA PRO A 569 -11.99 -61.76 -11.08
C PRO A 569 -13.46 -61.76 -10.68
N LEU A 570 -14.31 -62.39 -11.51
CA LEU A 570 -15.79 -62.40 -11.52
C LEU A 570 -16.43 -61.37 -12.47
N LYS A 571 -16.73 -61.85 -13.69
CA LYS A 571 -17.76 -61.40 -14.65
C LYS A 571 -18.12 -59.90 -14.60
N ILE A 572 -17.38 -59.07 -15.33
CA ILE A 572 -17.90 -57.98 -16.19
C ILE A 572 -16.77 -57.66 -17.19
N ILE A 573 -17.11 -57.61 -18.48
CA ILE A 573 -16.25 -57.03 -19.53
C ILE A 573 -16.88 -55.67 -19.84
N GLU A 574 -16.22 -54.57 -19.53
CA GLU A 574 -16.58 -53.26 -20.09
C GLU A 574 -15.77 -53.06 -21.38
N ILE A 575 -16.49 -52.82 -22.49
CA ILE A 575 -15.92 -52.47 -23.78
C ILE A 575 -16.50 -51.10 -24.14
N TRP A 576 -15.65 -50.08 -24.22
CA TRP A 576 -16.05 -48.78 -24.76
C TRP A 576 -15.82 -48.77 -26.26
N VAL A 577 -16.91 -48.71 -27.03
CA VAL A 577 -16.89 -48.43 -28.46
C VAL A 577 -17.79 -47.23 -28.66
N ASN A 578 -17.23 -46.07 -28.99
CA ASN A 578 -18.06 -44.93 -29.36
C ASN A 578 -18.07 -44.80 -30.89
N LYS A 579 -19.29 -44.85 -31.43
CA LYS A 579 -19.58 -44.71 -32.86
C LYS A 579 -19.86 -43.23 -33.12
N HIS A 580 -19.34 -42.71 -34.23
CA HIS A 580 -19.87 -41.50 -34.86
C HIS A 580 -21.39 -41.67 -35.03
N ASP A 581 -22.18 -40.91 -34.30
CA ASP A 581 -23.49 -40.41 -34.75
C ASP A 581 -23.92 -39.30 -33.80
N SER A 582 -24.14 -38.13 -34.39
CA SER A 582 -24.69 -36.94 -33.76
C SER A 582 -26.08 -37.22 -33.20
N GLU A 583 -26.36 -36.66 -32.02
CA GLU A 583 -27.65 -36.52 -31.31
C GLU A 583 -27.80 -37.36 -30.03
N HIS A 584 -28.25 -36.66 -29.00
CA HIS A 584 -28.41 -37.09 -27.61
C HIS A 584 -29.40 -38.27 -27.47
N GLU A 585 -29.03 -39.30 -26.70
CA GLU A 585 -29.81 -39.91 -25.60
C GLU A 585 -29.28 -41.30 -25.20
N HIS A 586 -29.47 -41.66 -23.94
CA HIS A 586 -28.99 -42.88 -23.30
C HIS A 586 -29.52 -44.20 -23.93
N GLY A 587 -28.60 -45.06 -24.36
CA GLY A 587 -28.69 -46.53 -24.34
C GLY A 587 -29.54 -47.25 -25.42
N LYS A 588 -28.89 -48.04 -26.29
CA LYS A 588 -29.41 -49.29 -26.91
C LYS A 588 -28.33 -50.09 -27.69
N TRP A 589 -28.59 -51.39 -27.82
CA TRP A 589 -27.71 -52.48 -28.28
C TRP A 589 -27.40 -52.50 -29.80
N LEU A 590 -26.25 -53.12 -30.15
CA LEU A 590 -25.73 -53.35 -31.52
C LEU A 590 -26.76 -53.97 -32.49
N ALA A 591 -26.72 -53.53 -33.75
CA ALA A 591 -27.54 -54.05 -34.85
C ALA A 591 -27.06 -55.44 -35.34
N PRO A 592 -27.96 -56.31 -35.85
CA PRO A 592 -27.71 -57.75 -36.10
C PRO A 592 -26.69 -58.07 -37.19
N ASP A 593 -26.38 -57.13 -38.06
CA ASP A 593 -25.63 -57.31 -39.30
C ASP A 593 -24.11 -57.36 -39.10
N ARG A 594 -23.61 -57.14 -37.87
CA ARG A 594 -22.19 -57.35 -37.50
C ARG A 594 -21.96 -58.44 -36.45
N LEU A 595 -22.95 -59.28 -36.18
CA LEU A 595 -22.82 -60.39 -35.22
C LEU A 595 -21.79 -61.44 -35.69
N GLY A 596 -21.57 -61.59 -37.00
CA GLY A 596 -20.61 -62.55 -37.56
C GLY A 596 -19.16 -62.22 -37.22
N GLU A 597 -18.75 -60.96 -37.39
CA GLU A 597 -17.38 -60.50 -37.09
C GLU A 597 -17.07 -60.56 -35.58
N PHE A 598 -18.10 -60.33 -34.74
CA PHE A 598 -17.98 -60.45 -33.30
C PHE A 598 -17.82 -61.92 -32.85
N CYS A 599 -18.53 -62.87 -33.48
CA CYS A 599 -18.39 -64.29 -33.19
C CYS A 599 -17.02 -64.85 -33.60
N ASP A 600 -16.48 -64.44 -34.76
CA ASP A 600 -15.15 -64.87 -35.23
C ASP A 600 -14.03 -64.35 -34.31
N MET A 601 -14.15 -63.12 -33.82
CA MET A 601 -13.22 -62.53 -32.85
C MET A 601 -13.27 -63.24 -31.49
N VAL A 602 -14.45 -63.63 -31.02
CA VAL A 602 -14.61 -64.38 -29.76
C VAL A 602 -14.10 -65.82 -29.89
N GLU A 603 -14.30 -66.49 -31.02
CA GLU A 603 -13.73 -67.83 -31.27
C GLU A 603 -12.20 -67.81 -31.32
N HIS A 604 -11.60 -66.76 -31.92
CA HIS A 604 -10.16 -66.58 -31.94
C HIS A 604 -9.57 -66.38 -30.53
N ILE A 605 -10.25 -65.59 -29.70
CA ILE A 605 -9.85 -65.36 -28.29
C ILE A 605 -9.96 -66.67 -27.48
N VAL A 606 -11.04 -67.44 -27.62
CA VAL A 606 -11.21 -68.73 -26.89
C VAL A 606 -10.15 -69.77 -27.31
N SER A 607 -9.76 -69.81 -28.59
CA SER A 607 -8.67 -70.68 -29.10
C SER A 607 -7.31 -70.35 -28.48
N VAL A 608 -7.01 -69.07 -28.29
CA VAL A 608 -5.75 -68.62 -27.66
C VAL A 608 -5.74 -68.99 -26.17
N TYR A 609 -6.86 -68.83 -25.46
CA TYR A 609 -6.96 -69.20 -24.04
C TYR A 609 -6.82 -70.70 -23.77
N GLY A 610 -7.34 -71.58 -24.62
CA GLY A 610 -7.16 -73.05 -24.49
C GLY A 610 -5.70 -73.52 -24.64
N THR A 611 -4.84 -72.68 -25.22
CA THR A 611 -3.40 -72.94 -25.36
C THR A 611 -2.63 -72.52 -24.11
N TYR A 612 -3.06 -71.45 -23.43
CA TYR A 612 -2.46 -70.95 -22.20
C TYR A 612 -2.77 -71.84 -20.98
N GLU A 613 -3.95 -72.46 -20.94
CA GLU A 613 -4.33 -73.38 -19.85
C GLU A 613 -3.44 -74.65 -19.84
N LYS A 614 -3.13 -75.22 -21.01
CA LYS A 614 -2.17 -76.34 -21.14
C LYS A 614 -0.74 -75.97 -20.75
N ILE A 615 -0.30 -74.75 -21.07
CA ILE A 615 1.04 -74.25 -20.71
C ILE A 615 1.13 -74.02 -19.19
N ALA A 616 0.06 -73.50 -18.59
CA ALA A 616 -0.06 -73.31 -17.15
C ALA A 616 -0.07 -74.66 -16.40
N GLU A 617 -0.80 -75.67 -16.88
CA GLU A 617 -0.79 -77.02 -16.29
C GLU A 617 0.57 -77.70 -16.41
N GLN A 618 1.26 -77.59 -17.56
CA GLN A 618 2.62 -78.14 -17.73
C GLN A 618 3.65 -77.44 -16.84
N ARG A 619 3.52 -76.13 -16.64
CA ARG A 619 4.37 -75.38 -15.71
C ARG A 619 4.06 -75.71 -14.25
N ALA A 620 2.78 -75.86 -13.90
CA ALA A 620 2.35 -76.28 -12.57
C ALA A 620 2.83 -77.70 -12.24
N ALA A 621 2.78 -78.64 -13.20
CA ALA A 621 3.31 -79.99 -13.05
C ALA A 621 4.83 -80.01 -12.83
N LYS A 622 5.60 -79.21 -13.59
CA LYS A 622 7.05 -79.04 -13.39
C LYS A 622 7.41 -78.38 -12.05
N LEU A 623 6.58 -77.44 -11.59
CA LEU A 623 6.76 -76.80 -10.29
C LEU A 623 6.45 -77.78 -9.14
N ARG A 624 5.40 -78.59 -9.26
CA ARG A 624 5.07 -79.65 -8.29
C ARG A 624 6.17 -80.71 -8.16
N GLU A 625 6.75 -81.14 -9.29
CA GLU A 625 7.89 -82.07 -9.32
C GLU A 625 9.16 -81.45 -8.70
N LYS A 626 9.42 -80.16 -8.96
CA LYS A 626 10.59 -79.44 -8.44
C LYS A 626 10.52 -79.14 -6.94
N PHE A 627 9.31 -78.92 -6.40
CA PHE A 627 9.10 -78.51 -5.02
C PHE A 627 8.47 -79.61 -4.13
N GLY A 628 8.21 -80.80 -4.66
CA GLY A 628 7.69 -81.95 -3.92
C GLY A 628 6.28 -81.72 -3.34
N LEU A 629 5.40 -81.07 -4.11
CA LEU A 629 4.02 -80.70 -3.74
C LEU A 629 2.96 -81.48 -4.51
#